data_AF-A0A955E0H9-F1
#
_entry.id   AF-A0A955E0H9-F1
#
_cell.length_a   1.000
_cell.length_b   1.000
_cell.length_c   1.000
_cell.angle_alpha   90.00
_cell.angle_beta   90.00
_cell.angle_gamma   90.00
#
_symmetry.space_group_name_H-M   'P 1'
#
loop_
_entity.id
_entity.type
_entity.pdbx_description
1 polymer ?
#
loop_
_entity_poly.entity_id
_entity_poly.type
_entity_poly.pdbx_seq_one_letter_code
_entity_poly.pdbx_strand_id
1 'polypeptide(L)'
;MDGDERTIQTVPRGGEPDGVWRALGDPTRRQLLDELRNGRKSTSELVASVPGMTRFGVMKHLGVLEEAGLVISRKEGRQRWNHLNAAPLRMIYERWVSKYEDQWASSLVRLKQRIERKSTMGAKFIDTPARVAVSEIEIMIDAPKETVYRAWFDSPHDWFYENEDARKNRPTRCEERIGGRFYMELPNGGFNVIGEFTMLKPNHKIRMRGDCTMPQAVLMNMTIAFEDVDGKTRVSIDHRMSGEIEDDFPEGFVEGWTDGLQKLKALVESR
;
A
#
# COMPACT_ATOMS: atom_id res chain seq x y z
N MET A 1 -39.48 24.26 -8.51
CA MET A 1 -38.29 24.77 -7.78
C MET A 1 -38.31 24.11 -6.43
N ASP A 2 -37.36 23.24 -6.17
CA ASP A 2 -36.69 23.09 -4.87
C ASP A 2 -35.52 22.13 -5.12
N GLY A 3 -34.37 22.73 -5.41
CA GLY A 3 -33.12 22.03 -5.60
C GLY A 3 -32.62 21.52 -4.26
N ASP A 4 -32.47 20.21 -4.16
CA ASP A 4 -31.70 19.52 -3.13
C ASP A 4 -30.22 19.92 -3.27
N GLU A 5 -29.86 21.09 -2.73
CA GLU A 5 -28.48 21.49 -2.49
C GLU A 5 -27.88 20.53 -1.47
N ARG A 6 -27.35 19.41 -1.96
CA ARG A 6 -26.42 18.56 -1.19
C ARG A 6 -25.18 19.40 -0.91
N THR A 7 -25.17 20.09 0.21
CA THR A 7 -23.99 20.77 0.74
C THR A 7 -22.88 19.73 0.94
N ILE A 8 -21.98 19.62 -0.03
CA ILE A 8 -20.70 18.92 0.15
C ILE A 8 -19.92 19.79 1.14
N GLN A 9 -19.96 19.42 2.42
CA GLN A 9 -19.03 20.01 3.37
C GLN A 9 -17.63 19.59 2.95
N THR A 10 -16.85 20.58 2.49
CA THR A 10 -15.43 20.41 2.21
C THR A 10 -14.75 19.86 3.46
N VAL A 11 -14.19 18.66 3.34
CA VAL A 11 -13.36 18.05 4.39
C VAL A 11 -12.26 19.07 4.73
N PRO A 12 -12.09 19.46 6.00
CA PRO A 12 -10.99 20.34 6.38
C PRO A 12 -9.68 19.73 5.87
N ARG A 13 -8.79 20.55 5.29
CA ARG A 13 -7.41 20.12 5.05
C ARG A 13 -6.91 19.52 6.37
N GLY A 14 -6.52 18.25 6.35
CA GLY A 14 -6.31 17.43 7.55
C GLY A 14 -5.58 18.19 8.64
N GLY A 15 -6.06 18.04 9.89
CA GLY A 15 -5.51 18.75 11.04
C GLY A 15 -4.00 18.67 11.10
N GLU A 16 -3.36 19.74 11.58
CA GLU A 16 -1.92 19.72 11.83
C GLU A 16 -1.55 18.45 12.62
N PRO A 17 -0.50 17.71 12.23
CA PRO A 17 -0.15 16.43 12.84
C PRO A 17 -0.15 16.47 14.37
N ASP A 18 0.32 17.57 14.95
CA ASP A 18 0.39 17.81 16.38
C ASP A 18 -1.01 17.89 17.04
N GLY A 19 -1.99 18.46 16.35
CA GLY A 19 -3.38 18.51 16.79
C GLY A 19 -3.99 17.11 16.90
N VAL A 20 -3.71 16.25 15.92
CA VAL A 20 -4.18 14.86 15.93
C VAL A 20 -3.48 14.05 17.02
N TRP A 21 -2.16 14.19 17.19
CA TRP A 21 -1.43 13.51 18.27
C TRP A 21 -1.93 13.91 19.65
N ARG A 22 -2.12 15.22 19.87
CA ARG A 22 -2.70 15.75 21.11
C ARG A 22 -4.11 15.21 21.34
N ALA A 23 -4.91 15.10 20.29
CA ALA A 23 -6.25 14.51 20.37
C ALA A 23 -6.18 13.01 20.72
N LEU A 24 -5.25 12.24 20.17
CA LEU A 24 -5.11 10.81 20.46
C LEU A 24 -4.47 10.50 21.82
N GLY A 25 -3.79 11.47 22.44
CA GLY A 25 -3.11 11.30 23.73
C GLY A 25 -4.02 10.99 24.93
N ASP A 26 -5.35 11.06 24.77
CA ASP A 26 -6.32 10.84 25.83
C ASP A 26 -7.09 9.53 25.61
N PRO A 27 -7.19 8.65 26.62
CA PRO A 27 -7.83 7.34 26.48
C PRO A 27 -9.33 7.43 26.19
N THR A 28 -10.03 8.42 26.75
CA THR A 28 -11.47 8.61 26.49
C THR A 28 -11.69 9.04 25.04
N ARG A 29 -10.82 9.88 24.48
CA ARG A 29 -10.90 10.26 23.06
C ARG A 29 -10.68 9.05 22.13
N ARG A 30 -9.73 8.17 22.45
CA ARG A 30 -9.53 6.92 21.70
C ARG A 30 -10.73 5.98 21.78
N GLN A 31 -11.29 5.79 22.98
CA GLN A 31 -12.51 5.00 23.17
C GLN A 31 -13.68 5.53 22.34
N LEU A 32 -13.90 6.85 22.31
CA LEU A 32 -14.94 7.46 21.48
C LEU A 32 -14.73 7.22 19.98
N LEU A 33 -13.49 7.19 19.50
CA LEU A 33 -13.17 6.84 18.11
C LEU A 33 -13.41 5.35 17.84
N ASP A 34 -13.07 4.46 18.77
CA ASP A 34 -13.33 3.02 18.66
C ASP A 34 -14.83 2.73 18.55
N GLU A 35 -15.65 3.43 19.33
CA GLU A 35 -17.11 3.34 19.25
C GLU A 35 -17.67 3.79 17.89
N LEU A 36 -16.98 4.72 17.21
CA LEU A 36 -17.35 5.24 15.89
C LEU A 36 -16.77 4.42 14.73
N ARG A 37 -15.88 3.46 15.00
CA ARG A 37 -15.22 2.64 13.97
C ARG A 37 -16.21 1.85 13.11
N ASN A 38 -17.25 1.32 13.73
CA ASN A 38 -18.22 0.44 13.08
C ASN A 38 -19.44 1.19 12.52
N GLY A 39 -19.47 2.52 12.64
CA GLY A 39 -20.56 3.35 12.14
C GLY A 39 -20.81 4.59 12.98
N ARG A 40 -21.70 5.45 12.48
CA ARG A 40 -22.10 6.69 13.18
C ARG A 40 -22.86 6.40 14.46
N LYS A 41 -22.67 7.22 15.49
CA LYS A 41 -23.41 7.14 16.76
C LYS A 41 -23.94 8.49 17.21
N SER A 42 -25.11 8.50 17.82
CA SER A 42 -25.64 9.68 18.48
C SER A 42 -24.79 10.04 19.70
N THR A 43 -24.81 11.32 20.09
CA THR A 43 -24.08 11.78 21.28
C THR A 43 -24.58 11.07 22.54
N SER A 44 -25.86 10.69 22.62
CA SER A 44 -26.40 9.95 23.77
C SER A 44 -25.83 8.53 23.85
N GLU A 45 -25.68 7.85 22.71
CA GLU A 45 -25.05 6.52 22.66
C GLU A 45 -23.58 6.58 23.06
N LEU A 46 -22.85 7.61 22.63
CA LEU A 46 -21.46 7.83 23.04
C LEU A 46 -21.31 8.19 24.52
N VAL A 47 -22.31 8.85 25.12
CA VAL A 47 -22.33 9.08 26.57
C VAL A 47 -22.54 7.78 27.32
N ALA A 48 -23.43 6.92 26.83
CA ALA A 48 -23.67 5.61 27.43
C ALA A 48 -22.46 4.67 27.33
N SER A 49 -21.62 4.81 26.29
CA SER A 49 -20.43 3.99 26.10
C SER A 49 -19.23 4.39 26.99
N VAL A 50 -19.32 5.49 27.75
CA VAL A 50 -18.25 5.96 28.65
C VAL A 50 -18.78 6.08 30.09
N PRO A 51 -18.86 4.95 30.84
CA PRO A 51 -19.40 4.95 32.19
C PRO A 51 -18.62 5.87 33.14
N GLY A 52 -19.34 6.60 33.99
CA GLY A 52 -18.74 7.51 34.97
C GLY A 52 -18.39 8.91 34.44
N MET A 53 -18.65 9.20 33.17
CA MET A 53 -18.44 10.53 32.60
C MET A 53 -19.76 11.28 32.36
N THR A 54 -19.76 12.58 32.64
CA THR A 54 -20.92 13.43 32.35
C THR A 54 -21.04 13.69 30.85
N ARG A 55 -22.27 13.97 30.40
CA ARG A 55 -22.52 14.40 29.01
C ARG A 55 -21.67 15.59 28.59
N PHE A 56 -21.44 16.53 29.49
CA PHE A 56 -20.57 17.68 29.24
C PHE A 56 -19.11 17.25 29.03
N GLY A 57 -18.62 16.31 29.83
CA GLY A 57 -17.29 15.71 29.64
C GLY A 57 -17.14 15.09 28.25
N VAL A 58 -18.07 14.22 27.85
CA VAL A 58 -18.06 13.58 26.53
C VAL A 58 -18.11 14.60 25.39
N MET A 59 -18.93 15.65 25.52
CA MET A 59 -18.99 16.72 24.53
C MET A 59 -17.67 17.50 24.41
N LYS A 60 -16.98 17.75 25.52
CA LYS A 60 -15.65 18.37 25.51
C LYS A 60 -14.64 17.51 24.74
N HIS A 61 -14.65 16.20 24.96
CA HIS A 61 -13.78 15.27 24.20
C HIS A 61 -14.13 15.26 22.71
N LEU A 62 -15.42 15.26 22.36
CA LEU A 62 -15.86 15.32 20.97
C LEU A 62 -15.44 16.64 20.29
N GLY A 63 -15.49 17.77 20.99
CA GLY A 63 -15.01 19.05 20.45
C GLY A 63 -13.53 19.02 20.08
N VAL A 64 -12.67 18.45 20.94
CA VAL A 64 -11.23 18.29 20.63
C VAL A 64 -11.01 17.36 19.43
N LEU A 65 -11.81 16.29 19.31
CA LEU A 65 -11.75 15.39 18.17
C LEU A 65 -12.22 16.06 16.87
N GLU A 66 -13.21 16.94 16.93
CA GLU A 66 -13.67 17.74 15.79
C GLU A 66 -12.64 18.78 15.35
N GLU A 67 -12.01 19.48 16.29
CA GLU A 67 -10.91 20.42 16.01
C GLU A 67 -9.73 19.72 15.33
N ALA A 68 -9.41 18.49 15.74
CA ALA A 68 -8.39 17.66 15.10
C ALA A 68 -8.86 17.03 13.76
N GLY A 69 -10.11 17.24 13.37
CA GLY A 69 -10.72 16.67 12.18
C GLY A 69 -10.92 15.15 12.24
N LEU A 70 -10.85 14.53 13.42
CA LEU A 70 -11.04 13.09 13.63
C LEU A 70 -12.51 12.70 13.77
N VAL A 71 -13.38 13.65 14.11
CA VAL A 71 -14.83 13.46 14.18
C VAL A 71 -15.53 14.53 13.36
N ILE A 72 -16.58 14.13 12.65
CA ILE A 72 -17.52 15.03 11.98
C ILE A 72 -18.88 14.85 12.65
N SER A 73 -19.46 15.92 13.19
CA SER A 73 -20.81 15.88 13.73
C SER A 73 -21.84 16.52 12.82
N ARG A 74 -23.04 15.94 12.81
CA ARG A 74 -24.20 16.45 12.09
C ARG A 74 -25.41 16.40 12.99
N LYS A 75 -26.19 17.48 13.00
CA LYS A 75 -27.49 17.51 13.68
C LYS A 75 -28.56 16.99 12.71
N GLU A 76 -29.26 15.92 13.10
CA GLU A 76 -30.42 15.41 12.38
C GLU A 76 -31.60 15.34 13.37
N GLY A 77 -32.58 16.22 13.18
CA GLY A 77 -33.69 16.40 14.13
C GLY A 77 -33.21 16.81 15.53
N ARG A 78 -33.60 16.03 16.55
CA ARG A 78 -33.22 16.26 17.96
C ARG A 78 -31.88 15.60 18.34
N GLN A 79 -31.28 14.81 17.45
CA GLN A 79 -30.05 14.08 17.72
C GLN A 79 -28.84 14.71 17.02
N ARG A 80 -27.70 14.65 17.69
CA ARG A 80 -26.39 14.97 17.11
C ARG A 80 -25.66 13.65 16.85
N TRP A 81 -25.50 13.32 15.57
CA TRP A 81 -24.75 12.17 15.07
C TRP A 81 -23.29 12.53 14.91
N ASN A 82 -22.41 11.60 15.27
CA ASN A 82 -20.97 11.75 15.18
C ASN A 82 -20.45 10.65 14.25
N HIS A 83 -19.52 11.00 13.38
CA HIS A 83 -18.88 10.11 12.41
C HIS A 83 -17.37 10.15 12.61
N LEU A 84 -16.71 9.01 12.49
CA LEU A 84 -15.26 8.95 12.39
C LEU A 84 -14.81 9.53 11.04
N ASN A 85 -13.88 10.48 11.07
CA ASN A 85 -13.11 10.87 9.89
C ASN A 85 -11.71 10.26 10.00
N ALA A 86 -11.48 9.19 9.24
CA ALA A 86 -10.23 8.46 9.26
C ALA A 86 -9.10 9.14 8.45
N ALA A 87 -9.40 10.19 7.68
CA ALA A 87 -8.42 10.81 6.79
C ALA A 87 -7.16 11.35 7.53
N PRO A 88 -7.27 12.07 8.66
CA PRO A 88 -6.09 12.53 9.39
C PRO A 88 -5.26 11.38 9.99
N LEU A 89 -5.92 10.30 10.44
CA LEU A 89 -5.23 9.09 10.92
C LEU A 89 -4.43 8.43 9.80
N ARG A 90 -5.04 8.33 8.61
CA ARG A 90 -4.37 7.77 7.42
C ARG A 90 -3.14 8.59 7.02
N MET A 91 -3.25 9.92 7.03
CA MET A 91 -2.11 10.81 6.71
C MET A 91 -0.96 10.67 7.70
N ILE A 92 -1.25 10.53 8.99
CA ILE A 92 -0.24 10.33 10.03
C ILE A 92 0.40 8.95 9.92
N TYR A 93 -0.43 7.94 9.68
CA TYR A 93 0.04 6.60 9.44
C TYR A 93 1.01 6.57 8.25
N GLU A 94 0.65 7.16 7.11
CA GLU A 94 1.50 7.19 5.91
C GLU A 94 2.78 8.01 6.10
N ARG A 95 2.72 9.10 6.87
CA ARG A 95 3.88 9.97 7.10
C ARG A 95 4.89 9.37 8.09
N TRP A 96 4.39 8.70 9.14
CA TRP A 96 5.19 8.28 10.29
C TRP A 96 5.15 6.77 10.53
N VAL A 97 3.97 6.17 10.70
CA VAL A 97 3.84 4.78 11.21
C VAL A 97 4.21 3.74 10.16
N SER A 98 3.83 3.92 8.90
CA SER A 98 4.09 3.00 7.79
C SER A 98 5.58 2.66 7.63
N LYS A 99 6.46 3.63 7.92
CA LYS A 99 7.92 3.50 7.86
C LYS A 99 8.50 2.57 8.94
N TYR A 100 7.74 2.30 9.99
CA TYR A 100 8.12 1.42 11.10
C TYR A 100 7.37 0.09 11.10
N GLU A 101 6.30 -0.06 10.30
CA GLU A 101 5.65 -1.36 10.12
C GLU A 101 6.59 -2.38 9.45
N ASP A 102 7.48 -1.91 8.58
CA ASP A 102 8.60 -2.67 8.04
C ASP A 102 9.49 -3.26 9.17
N GLN A 103 9.61 -2.57 10.33
CA GLN A 103 10.36 -3.05 11.50
C GLN A 103 9.53 -3.96 12.44
N TRP A 104 8.20 -3.83 12.44
CA TRP A 104 7.30 -4.68 13.23
C TRP A 104 7.19 -6.09 12.64
N ALA A 105 7.20 -6.20 11.31
CA ALA A 105 7.43 -7.48 10.64
C ALA A 105 8.72 -8.14 11.16
N SER A 106 9.82 -7.38 11.26
CA SER A 106 11.10 -7.89 11.80
C SER A 106 11.02 -8.26 13.30
N SER A 107 10.13 -7.64 14.07
CA SER A 107 9.95 -7.93 15.50
C SER A 107 9.08 -9.16 15.73
N LEU A 108 8.04 -9.36 14.91
CA LEU A 108 7.25 -10.60 14.87
C LEU A 108 8.08 -11.78 14.38
N VAL A 109 8.97 -11.55 13.41
CA VAL A 109 9.98 -12.51 12.97
C VAL A 109 10.96 -12.82 14.10
N ARG A 110 11.46 -11.82 14.84
CA ARG A 110 12.34 -12.07 16.01
C ARG A 110 11.64 -12.78 17.17
N LEU A 111 10.35 -12.53 17.37
CA LEU A 111 9.52 -13.22 18.36
C LEU A 111 9.28 -14.67 17.95
N LYS A 112 8.96 -14.91 16.67
CA LYS A 112 8.89 -16.23 16.05
C LYS A 112 10.23 -16.97 16.24
N GLN A 113 11.36 -16.35 15.92
CA GLN A 113 12.72 -16.89 16.16
C GLN A 113 13.01 -17.16 17.66
N ARG A 114 12.37 -16.46 18.60
CA ARG A 114 12.53 -16.71 20.04
C ARG A 114 11.66 -17.89 20.52
N ILE A 115 10.50 -18.07 19.91
CA ILE A 115 9.61 -19.23 20.13
C ILE A 115 10.21 -20.48 19.47
N GLU A 116 10.73 -20.35 18.27
CA GLU A 116 11.43 -21.41 17.52
C GLU A 116 12.77 -21.78 18.16
N ARG A 117 13.45 -20.85 18.86
CA ARG A 117 14.60 -21.19 19.73
C ARG A 117 14.27 -22.15 20.87
N LYS A 118 13.00 -22.27 21.28
CA LYS A 118 12.54 -23.29 22.23
C LYS A 118 12.10 -24.60 21.55
N SER A 119 11.99 -24.62 20.22
CA SER A 119 11.51 -25.76 19.44
C SER A 119 12.61 -26.27 18.51
N THR A 120 13.45 -27.12 19.06
CA THR A 120 14.48 -27.89 18.35
C THR A 120 13.85 -28.75 17.24
N MET A 121 14.07 -28.40 15.96
CA MET A 121 14.44 -29.31 14.85
C MET A 121 14.33 -28.62 13.48
N GLY A 122 15.45 -28.51 12.77
CA GLY A 122 15.48 -28.84 11.33
C GLY A 122 15.41 -27.72 10.27
N ALA A 123 15.29 -26.44 10.59
CA ALA A 123 15.36 -25.38 9.58
C ALA A 123 16.77 -24.77 9.52
N LYS A 124 17.46 -24.88 8.37
CA LYS A 124 18.66 -24.09 8.08
C LYS A 124 18.21 -22.65 7.84
N PHE A 125 18.57 -21.74 8.76
CA PHE A 125 18.42 -20.30 8.58
C PHE A 125 19.74 -19.72 8.06
N ILE A 126 19.66 -18.84 7.07
CA ILE A 126 20.80 -18.10 6.48
C ILE A 126 21.00 -16.82 7.32
N ASP A 127 22.25 -16.48 7.65
CA ASP A 127 22.64 -15.40 8.58
C ASP A 127 22.71 -14.01 7.90
N THR A 128 21.89 -13.75 6.88
CA THR A 128 21.96 -12.54 6.05
C THR A 128 21.36 -11.33 6.79
N PRO A 129 22.12 -10.22 6.99
CA PRO A 129 21.61 -9.05 7.71
C PRO A 129 20.53 -8.31 6.92
N ALA A 130 19.56 -7.73 7.63
CA ALA A 130 18.51 -6.91 7.02
C ALA A 130 19.09 -5.58 6.49
N ARG A 131 18.87 -5.28 5.20
CA ARG A 131 19.41 -4.12 4.49
C ARG A 131 18.32 -3.42 3.68
N VAL A 132 18.64 -2.23 3.18
CA VAL A 132 17.86 -1.51 2.17
C VAL A 132 18.68 -1.47 0.89
N ALA A 133 18.10 -1.94 -0.20
CA ALA A 133 18.66 -1.81 -1.55
C ALA A 133 17.75 -0.92 -2.40
N VAL A 134 18.37 -0.13 -3.28
CA VAL A 134 17.65 0.70 -4.25
C VAL A 134 18.25 0.42 -5.62
N SER A 135 17.40 0.31 -6.64
CA SER A 135 17.84 0.24 -8.02
C SER A 135 16.96 1.10 -8.92
N GLU A 136 17.59 1.63 -9.97
CA GLU A 136 16.94 2.43 -10.98
C GLU A 136 17.25 1.82 -12.35
N ILE A 137 16.20 1.55 -13.12
CA ILE A 137 16.31 0.98 -14.46
C ILE A 137 15.61 1.93 -15.42
N GLU A 138 16.26 2.26 -16.53
CA GLU A 138 15.67 3.08 -17.58
C GLU A 138 15.81 2.37 -18.93
N ILE A 139 14.74 2.37 -19.71
CA ILE A 139 14.74 1.89 -21.10
C ILE A 139 13.92 2.82 -21.99
N MET A 140 14.44 3.04 -23.20
CA MET A 140 13.72 3.73 -24.28
C MET A 140 13.03 2.71 -25.19
N ILE A 141 11.72 2.88 -25.39
CA ILE A 141 10.87 2.03 -26.22
C ILE A 141 10.25 2.88 -27.34
N ASP A 142 10.45 2.48 -28.58
CA ASP A 142 9.96 3.13 -29.80
C ASP A 142 8.49 2.78 -30.06
N ALA A 143 7.66 3.10 -29.08
CA ALA A 143 6.21 2.95 -29.14
C ALA A 143 5.53 4.03 -28.28
N PRO A 144 4.28 4.43 -28.60
CA PRO A 144 3.52 5.35 -27.77
C PRO A 144 3.25 4.81 -26.37
N LYS A 145 3.13 5.70 -25.38
CA LYS A 145 2.91 5.32 -23.97
C LYS A 145 1.74 4.40 -23.74
N GLU A 146 0.64 4.59 -24.47
CA GLU A 146 -0.54 3.73 -24.39
C GLU A 146 -0.19 2.29 -24.79
N THR A 147 0.55 2.09 -25.89
CA THR A 147 0.96 0.77 -26.36
C THR A 147 1.84 0.07 -25.31
N VAL A 148 2.81 0.78 -24.76
CA VAL A 148 3.72 0.24 -23.73
C VAL A 148 2.97 -0.07 -22.44
N TYR A 149 2.11 0.84 -21.98
CA TYR A 149 1.29 0.64 -20.79
C TYR A 149 0.32 -0.53 -20.95
N ARG A 150 -0.34 -0.68 -22.10
CA ARG A 150 -1.25 -1.80 -22.37
C ARG A 150 -0.52 -3.13 -22.39
N ALA A 151 0.65 -3.20 -23.05
CA ALA A 151 1.46 -4.42 -23.04
C ALA A 151 1.88 -4.87 -21.63
N TRP A 152 2.01 -3.94 -20.67
CA TRP A 152 2.26 -4.26 -19.27
C TRP A 152 1.14 -5.10 -18.63
N PHE A 153 -0.13 -4.80 -18.93
CA PHE A 153 -1.29 -5.44 -18.32
C PHE A 153 -1.90 -6.56 -19.17
N ASP A 154 -1.91 -6.38 -20.48
CA ASP A 154 -2.57 -7.29 -21.42
C ASP A 154 -1.68 -8.49 -21.77
N SER A 155 -0.35 -8.33 -21.70
CA SER A 155 0.61 -9.38 -22.07
C SER A 155 1.78 -9.54 -21.08
N PRO A 156 1.59 -9.45 -19.74
CA PRO A 156 2.66 -9.61 -18.76
C PRO A 156 3.39 -10.95 -18.89
N HIS A 157 2.67 -11.97 -19.35
CA HIS A 157 3.21 -13.29 -19.60
C HIS A 157 4.30 -13.32 -20.68
N ASP A 158 4.23 -12.42 -21.66
CA ASP A 158 5.11 -12.46 -22.83
C ASP A 158 6.47 -11.83 -22.57
N TRP A 159 6.60 -10.98 -21.55
CA TRP A 159 7.82 -10.23 -21.28
C TRP A 159 8.42 -10.43 -19.88
N PHE A 160 7.64 -10.79 -18.84
CA PHE A 160 8.13 -10.74 -17.46
C PHE A 160 9.12 -11.86 -17.05
N TYR A 161 9.24 -12.97 -17.78
CA TYR A 161 10.02 -14.13 -17.31
C TYR A 161 11.08 -14.63 -18.30
N GLU A 162 12.16 -15.19 -17.75
CA GLU A 162 13.39 -15.53 -18.48
C GLU A 162 13.34 -16.79 -19.33
N ASN A 163 12.70 -17.88 -18.86
CA ASN A 163 12.78 -19.19 -19.50
C ASN A 163 11.45 -19.62 -20.16
N GLU A 164 11.52 -20.11 -21.41
CA GLU A 164 10.40 -20.68 -22.16
C GLU A 164 9.60 -21.73 -21.37
N ASP A 165 10.25 -22.55 -20.55
CA ASP A 165 9.57 -23.59 -19.78
C ASP A 165 8.73 -23.03 -18.63
N ALA A 166 9.18 -21.94 -18.02
CA ALA A 166 8.39 -21.20 -17.04
C ALA A 166 7.23 -20.47 -17.74
N ARG A 167 7.47 -19.92 -18.94
CA ARG A 167 6.41 -19.34 -19.80
C ARG A 167 5.34 -20.38 -20.15
N LYS A 168 5.69 -21.59 -20.54
CA LYS A 168 4.69 -22.61 -20.91
C LYS A 168 3.81 -23.08 -19.74
N ASN A 169 4.32 -23.05 -18.51
CA ASN A 169 3.67 -23.72 -17.37
C ASN A 169 3.21 -22.81 -16.23
N ARG A 170 3.52 -21.50 -16.28
CA ARG A 170 3.16 -20.53 -15.24
C ARG A 170 2.70 -19.22 -15.87
N PRO A 171 1.42 -19.10 -16.25
CA PRO A 171 0.92 -17.86 -16.85
C PRO A 171 1.00 -16.71 -15.86
N THR A 172 1.47 -15.56 -16.35
CA THR A 172 1.60 -14.33 -15.56
C THR A 172 0.44 -13.41 -15.88
N ARG A 173 -0.17 -12.79 -14.86
CA ARG A 173 -1.33 -11.92 -15.01
C ARG A 173 -1.24 -10.67 -14.14
N CYS A 174 -1.88 -9.61 -14.61
CA CYS A 174 -2.06 -8.36 -13.90
C CYS A 174 -3.55 -8.04 -13.79
N GLU A 175 -4.02 -7.70 -12.59
CA GLU A 175 -5.36 -7.14 -12.38
C GLU A 175 -5.25 -5.59 -12.38
N GLU A 176 -5.65 -4.92 -13.46
CA GLU A 176 -5.55 -3.45 -13.60
C GLU A 176 -6.56 -2.70 -12.71
N ARG A 177 -6.34 -2.72 -11.40
CA ARG A 177 -7.10 -1.97 -10.39
C ARG A 177 -6.23 -1.72 -9.17
N ILE A 178 -6.57 -0.69 -8.38
CA ILE A 178 -5.96 -0.52 -7.06
C ILE A 178 -6.32 -1.74 -6.18
N GLY A 179 -5.32 -2.28 -5.48
CA GLY A 179 -5.42 -3.56 -4.77
C GLY A 179 -5.52 -4.78 -5.69
N GLY A 180 -5.29 -4.60 -7.00
CA GLY A 180 -5.14 -5.67 -7.97
C GLY A 180 -3.75 -6.30 -7.87
N ARG A 181 -3.63 -7.56 -8.27
CA ARG A 181 -2.39 -8.33 -8.14
C ARG A 181 -1.67 -8.43 -9.48
N PHE A 182 -0.34 -8.38 -9.41
CA PHE A 182 0.57 -8.94 -10.40
C PHE A 182 1.03 -10.30 -9.87
N TYR A 183 0.73 -11.38 -10.57
CA TYR A 183 0.94 -12.74 -10.05
C TYR A 183 1.22 -13.76 -11.14
N MET A 184 1.83 -14.87 -10.73
CA MET A 184 2.00 -16.08 -11.55
C MET A 184 1.06 -17.17 -11.07
N GLU A 185 0.35 -17.80 -11.98
CA GLU A 185 -0.40 -19.02 -11.66
C GLU A 185 0.57 -20.21 -11.59
N LEU A 186 0.28 -21.13 -10.68
CA LEU A 186 1.02 -22.36 -10.49
C LEU A 186 0.26 -23.53 -11.12
N PRO A 187 0.96 -24.58 -11.59
CA PRO A 187 0.31 -25.74 -12.23
C PRO A 187 -0.74 -26.45 -11.37
N ASN A 188 -0.67 -26.30 -10.04
CA ASN A 188 -1.60 -26.87 -9.08
C ASN A 188 -2.85 -26.00 -8.82
N GLY A 189 -3.05 -24.92 -9.59
CA GLY A 189 -4.15 -23.96 -9.40
C GLY A 189 -3.91 -22.92 -8.30
N GLY A 190 -2.74 -22.93 -7.66
CA GLY A 190 -2.29 -21.86 -6.78
C GLY A 190 -1.76 -20.65 -7.54
N PHE A 191 -1.31 -19.62 -6.82
CA PHE A 191 -0.64 -18.47 -7.42
C PHE A 191 0.45 -17.93 -6.50
N ASN A 192 1.51 -17.38 -7.10
CA ASN A 192 2.53 -16.60 -6.42
C ASN A 192 2.34 -15.12 -6.76
N VAL A 193 2.07 -14.30 -5.76
CA VAL A 193 1.91 -12.86 -5.95
C VAL A 193 3.29 -12.22 -6.06
N ILE A 194 3.56 -11.55 -7.17
CA ILE A 194 4.77 -10.74 -7.38
C ILE A 194 4.60 -9.40 -6.66
N GLY A 195 3.42 -8.80 -6.82
CA GLY A 195 3.07 -7.56 -6.13
C GLY A 195 1.60 -7.18 -6.23
N GLU A 196 1.20 -6.22 -5.42
CA GLU A 196 -0.11 -5.59 -5.37
C GLU A 196 0.02 -4.13 -5.83
N PHE A 197 -0.85 -3.69 -6.73
CA PHE A 197 -0.89 -2.30 -7.21
C PHE A 197 -1.46 -1.38 -6.14
N THR A 198 -0.66 -0.41 -5.71
CA THR A 198 -1.04 0.61 -4.73
C THR A 198 -1.36 1.96 -5.39
N MET A 199 -0.92 2.17 -6.63
CA MET A 199 -1.26 3.34 -7.45
C MET A 199 -1.30 2.95 -8.92
N LEU A 200 -2.30 3.45 -9.64
CA LEU A 200 -2.43 3.36 -11.08
C LEU A 200 -2.83 4.72 -11.62
N LYS A 201 -1.96 5.31 -12.43
CA LYS A 201 -2.25 6.45 -13.29
C LYS A 201 -2.01 5.99 -14.72
N PRO A 202 -3.07 5.60 -15.46
CA PRO A 202 -2.93 5.02 -16.80
C PRO A 202 -1.99 5.83 -17.69
N ASN A 203 -1.09 5.14 -18.40
CA ASN A 203 -0.09 5.71 -19.33
C ASN A 203 0.91 6.69 -18.71
N HIS A 204 1.02 6.74 -17.38
CA HIS A 204 1.90 7.68 -16.69
C HIS A 204 2.69 7.02 -15.59
N LYS A 205 2.02 6.28 -14.68
CA LYS A 205 2.68 5.78 -13.49
C LYS A 205 1.94 4.59 -12.87
N ILE A 206 2.68 3.58 -12.47
CA ILE A 206 2.23 2.44 -11.68
C ILE A 206 3.05 2.44 -10.40
N ARG A 207 2.42 2.13 -9.26
CA ARG A 207 3.13 1.78 -8.03
C ARG A 207 2.65 0.43 -7.55
N MET A 208 3.58 -0.43 -7.17
CA MET A 208 3.27 -1.72 -6.58
C MET A 208 4.16 -2.01 -5.37
N ARG A 209 3.67 -2.89 -4.50
CA ARG A 209 4.43 -3.44 -3.38
C ARG A 209 4.33 -4.96 -3.42
N GLY A 210 5.35 -5.66 -2.95
CA GLY A 210 5.32 -7.13 -2.94
C GLY A 210 6.64 -7.70 -2.47
N ASP A 211 6.80 -8.99 -2.67
CA ASP A 211 8.05 -9.71 -2.39
C ASP A 211 8.75 -10.14 -3.69
N CYS A 212 8.20 -9.86 -4.87
CA CYS A 212 8.72 -10.34 -6.16
C CYS A 212 8.93 -11.85 -6.21
N THR A 213 8.15 -12.62 -5.45
CA THR A 213 8.30 -14.07 -5.29
C THR A 213 9.64 -14.51 -4.69
N MET A 214 10.31 -13.60 -3.97
CA MET A 214 11.56 -13.86 -3.29
C MET A 214 11.33 -14.79 -2.08
N PRO A 215 12.17 -15.84 -1.90
CA PRO A 215 12.05 -16.75 -0.76
C PRO A 215 12.49 -16.11 0.57
N GLN A 216 13.30 -15.05 0.53
CA GLN A 216 13.76 -14.31 1.70
C GLN A 216 12.71 -13.29 2.18
N ALA A 217 12.83 -12.85 3.43
CA ALA A 217 11.97 -11.82 4.01
C ALA A 217 12.32 -10.42 3.45
N VAL A 218 11.94 -10.17 2.19
CA VAL A 218 12.15 -8.90 1.48
C VAL A 218 10.81 -8.27 1.15
N LEU A 219 10.65 -7.00 1.53
CA LEU A 219 9.58 -6.15 1.02
C LEU A 219 10.14 -5.25 -0.08
N MET A 220 9.49 -5.24 -1.21
CA MET A 220 9.77 -4.36 -2.34
C MET A 220 8.64 -3.35 -2.50
N ASN A 221 9.03 -2.09 -2.71
CA ASN A 221 8.19 -1.04 -3.27
C ASN A 221 8.76 -0.66 -4.63
N MET A 222 7.92 -0.63 -5.66
CA MET A 222 8.33 -0.30 -7.02
C MET A 222 7.46 0.81 -7.58
N THR A 223 8.10 1.75 -8.26
CA THR A 223 7.44 2.80 -9.05
C THR A 223 7.88 2.66 -10.50
N ILE A 224 6.92 2.50 -11.41
CA ILE A 224 7.13 2.47 -12.85
C ILE A 224 6.55 3.76 -13.42
N ALA A 225 7.34 4.52 -14.18
CA ALA A 225 6.86 5.71 -14.88
C ALA A 225 6.98 5.52 -16.40
N PHE A 226 6.03 6.13 -17.12
CA PHE A 226 5.97 6.15 -18.57
C PHE A 226 5.99 7.62 -19.01
N GLU A 227 7.09 8.06 -19.61
CA GLU A 227 7.29 9.42 -20.08
C GLU A 227 7.36 9.47 -21.60
N ASP A 228 6.73 10.47 -22.19
CA ASP A 228 6.78 10.67 -23.65
C ASP A 228 8.04 11.46 -23.95
N VAL A 229 8.87 10.93 -24.85
CA VAL A 229 10.11 11.56 -25.32
C VAL A 229 10.12 11.43 -26.83
N ASP A 230 9.78 12.53 -27.50
CA ASP A 230 9.75 12.63 -28.97
C ASP A 230 8.89 11.54 -29.64
N GLY A 231 7.72 11.22 -29.07
CA GLY A 231 6.81 10.19 -29.57
C GLY A 231 7.21 8.76 -29.23
N LYS A 232 8.34 8.57 -28.54
CA LYS A 232 8.77 7.32 -27.92
C LYS A 232 8.42 7.33 -26.43
N THR A 233 8.53 6.18 -25.79
CA THR A 233 8.29 6.05 -24.36
C THR A 233 9.60 5.76 -23.61
N ARG A 234 9.95 6.62 -22.67
CA ARG A 234 10.90 6.29 -21.61
C ARG A 234 10.15 5.55 -20.50
N VAL A 235 10.57 4.34 -20.21
CA VAL A 235 10.11 3.59 -19.03
C VAL A 235 11.21 3.64 -17.98
N SER A 236 10.89 4.19 -16.81
CA SER A 236 11.79 4.17 -15.66
C SER A 236 11.18 3.35 -14.54
N ILE A 237 11.98 2.47 -13.94
CA ILE A 237 11.60 1.68 -12.76
C ILE A 237 12.51 2.03 -11.61
N ASP A 238 11.92 2.57 -10.54
CA ASP A 238 12.54 2.77 -9.23
C ASP A 238 12.10 1.64 -8.31
N HIS A 239 13.07 0.86 -7.83
CA HIS A 239 12.85 -0.20 -6.84
C HIS A 239 13.47 0.20 -5.52
N ARG A 240 12.72 -0.05 -4.44
CA ARG A 240 13.23 0.00 -3.08
C ARG A 240 12.90 -1.29 -2.37
N MET A 241 13.93 -2.02 -2.00
CA MET A 241 13.86 -3.31 -1.33
C MET A 241 14.35 -3.17 0.09
N SER A 242 13.71 -3.85 1.03
CA SER A 242 14.08 -3.82 2.44
C SER A 242 13.87 -5.20 3.05
N GLY A 243 14.92 -5.81 3.59
CA GLY A 243 14.85 -7.18 4.08
C GLY A 243 16.19 -7.90 4.12
N GLU A 244 16.16 -9.22 4.25
CA GLU A 244 17.34 -10.09 4.17
C GLU A 244 17.86 -10.12 2.73
N ILE A 245 18.86 -9.29 2.44
CA ILE A 245 19.38 -9.06 1.09
C ILE A 245 20.88 -9.38 1.07
N GLU A 246 21.28 -10.31 0.20
CA GLU A 246 22.67 -10.69 -0.07
C GLU A 246 23.42 -9.56 -0.79
N ASP A 247 24.76 -9.55 -0.72
CA ASP A 247 25.56 -8.43 -1.24
C ASP A 247 25.49 -8.28 -2.76
N ASP A 248 25.38 -9.38 -3.49
CA ASP A 248 25.29 -9.48 -4.95
C ASP A 248 23.85 -9.44 -5.49
N PHE A 249 22.86 -9.57 -4.61
CA PHE A 249 21.45 -9.66 -4.98
C PHE A 249 20.92 -8.48 -5.83
N PRO A 250 21.27 -7.21 -5.56
CA PRO A 250 20.77 -6.09 -6.38
C PRO A 250 21.16 -6.19 -7.86
N GLU A 251 22.30 -6.80 -8.19
CA GLU A 251 22.77 -6.93 -9.57
C GLU A 251 21.90 -7.93 -10.35
N GLY A 252 21.73 -9.16 -9.84
CA GLY A 252 20.91 -10.18 -10.50
C GLY A 252 19.43 -9.77 -10.60
N PHE A 253 18.91 -9.03 -9.62
CA PHE A 253 17.56 -8.48 -9.68
C PHE A 253 17.42 -7.42 -10.79
N VAL A 254 18.38 -6.51 -10.91
CA VAL A 254 18.39 -5.50 -11.98
C VAL A 254 18.53 -6.15 -13.35
N GLU A 255 19.39 -7.16 -13.49
CA GLU A 255 19.56 -7.92 -14.73
C GLU A 255 18.25 -8.56 -15.19
N GLY A 256 17.55 -9.28 -14.31
CA GLY A 256 16.29 -9.95 -14.67
C GLY A 256 15.18 -8.97 -15.06
N TRP A 257 15.05 -7.83 -14.37
CA TRP A 257 14.11 -6.78 -14.77
C TRP A 257 14.50 -6.10 -16.08
N THR A 258 15.80 -5.91 -16.31
CA THR A 258 16.32 -5.35 -17.56
C THR A 258 16.02 -6.28 -18.72
N ASP A 259 16.25 -7.58 -18.59
CA ASP A 259 15.90 -8.59 -19.61
C ASP A 259 14.39 -8.57 -19.92
N GLY A 260 13.55 -8.57 -18.87
CA GLY A 260 12.10 -8.49 -19.05
C GLY A 260 11.65 -7.22 -19.77
N LEU A 261 12.27 -6.08 -19.47
CA LEU A 261 12.02 -4.81 -20.16
C LEU A 261 12.49 -4.83 -21.63
N GLN A 262 13.60 -5.49 -21.94
CA GLN A 262 14.05 -5.69 -23.32
C GLN A 262 13.07 -6.55 -24.12
N LYS A 263 12.47 -7.57 -23.50
CA LYS A 263 11.40 -8.37 -24.10
C LYS A 263 10.14 -7.56 -24.33
N LEU A 264 9.75 -6.73 -23.36
CA LEU A 264 8.61 -5.82 -23.51
C LEU A 264 8.84 -4.87 -24.69
N LYS A 265 10.04 -4.29 -24.79
CA LYS A 265 10.46 -3.44 -25.92
C LYS A 265 10.30 -4.17 -27.25
N ALA A 266 10.87 -5.37 -27.39
CA ALA A 266 10.75 -6.17 -28.61
C ALA A 266 9.29 -6.54 -28.94
N LEU A 267 8.47 -6.83 -27.93
CA LEU A 267 7.06 -7.19 -28.08
C LEU A 267 6.23 -6.04 -28.67
N VAL A 268 6.50 -4.80 -28.27
CA VAL A 268 5.71 -3.64 -28.70
C VAL A 268 6.25 -2.97 -29.96
N GLU A 269 7.55 -3.05 -30.22
CA GLU A 269 8.17 -2.50 -31.44
C GLU A 269 7.97 -3.39 -32.67
N SER A 270 7.57 -4.65 -32.47
CA SER A 270 7.26 -5.58 -33.56
C SER A 270 5.81 -5.52 -34.06
N ARG A 271 4.97 -4.68 -33.44
CA ARG A 271 3.55 -4.49 -33.77
C ARG A 271 3.34 -3.19 -34.56
#